data_AF-B4PHF0-F1
#
_entry.id   AF-B4PHF0-F1
#
_cell.length_a   1.000
_cell.length_b   1.000
_cell.length_c   1.000
_cell.angle_alpha   90.00
_cell.angle_beta   90.00
_cell.angle_gamma   90.00
#
_symmetry.space_group_name_H-M   'P 1'
#
loop_
_entity.id
_entity.type
_entity.pdbx_description
1 polymer ?
#
loop_
_entity_poly.entity_id
_entity_poly.type
_entity_poly.pdbx_seq_one_letter_code
_entity_poly.pdbx_strand_id
1 'polypeptide(L)'
;MPLQVSWLSLLILTGFLTSIEAEVFPQCANAPLDTFVMAIEDCASYIYCNGDDSFRDSCPESTYFDDRTQECAFDDEGVCLRNSDSVLTEELPDKQATGEEQDGIDGTTPVPTNASTGSADSSTLQTDPATPPSESFPSVTTPPTTSPNPSSPSPKPSSPAQGRPHCDASGDGDHPHPQRCEYYYRCLSGYLTIVRCPYKYGWDFPTKQCKPVSEAQCFSYNY
;
A
#
# COMPACT_ATOMS: atom_id res chain seq x y z
N MET A 1 -28.37 -53.22 -16.58
CA MET A 1 -27.36 -52.64 -15.67
C MET A 1 -27.52 -51.13 -15.73
N PRO A 2 -28.37 -50.51 -14.89
CA PRO A 2 -28.57 -49.07 -14.96
C PRO A 2 -27.35 -48.36 -14.36
N LEU A 3 -26.94 -47.30 -15.05
CA LEU A 3 -25.95 -46.29 -14.65
C LEU A 3 -26.21 -45.83 -13.20
N GLN A 4 -25.50 -46.41 -12.22
CA GLN A 4 -25.17 -45.68 -10.99
C GLN A 4 -23.99 -44.76 -11.33
N VAL A 5 -24.26 -43.69 -12.08
CA VAL A 5 -23.37 -42.53 -12.05
C VAL A 5 -23.53 -41.98 -10.64
N SER A 6 -22.59 -42.38 -9.80
CA SER A 6 -22.58 -42.13 -8.37
C SER A 6 -22.85 -40.66 -8.12
N TRP A 7 -23.85 -40.34 -7.30
CA TRP A 7 -24.12 -38.96 -6.90
C TRP A 7 -22.89 -38.30 -6.25
N LEU A 8 -21.92 -39.09 -5.76
CA LEU A 8 -20.60 -38.58 -5.39
C LEU A 8 -19.87 -37.91 -6.56
N SER A 9 -19.93 -38.46 -7.78
CA SER A 9 -19.30 -37.87 -8.97
C SER A 9 -19.96 -36.53 -9.36
N LEU A 10 -21.27 -36.38 -9.14
CA LEU A 10 -21.98 -35.13 -9.38
C LEU A 10 -21.66 -34.09 -8.31
N LEU A 11 -21.57 -34.50 -7.03
CA LEU A 11 -21.17 -33.63 -5.91
C LEU A 11 -19.71 -33.17 -6.02
N ILE A 12 -18.82 -34.01 -6.52
CA ILE A 12 -17.42 -33.64 -6.81
C ILE A 12 -17.34 -32.65 -7.98
N LEU A 13 -18.20 -32.78 -9.01
CA LEU A 13 -18.26 -31.79 -10.10
C LEU A 13 -18.84 -30.44 -9.64
N THR A 14 -19.82 -30.43 -8.73
CA THR A 14 -20.42 -29.18 -8.21
C THR A 14 -19.58 -28.52 -7.11
N GLY A 15 -18.76 -29.29 -6.37
CA GLY A 15 -17.88 -28.78 -5.32
C GLY A 15 -16.61 -28.08 -5.81
N PHE A 16 -16.35 -28.10 -7.12
CA PHE A 16 -15.19 -27.47 -7.76
C PHE A 16 -15.51 -26.13 -8.45
N LEU A 17 -16.68 -25.53 -8.17
CA LEU A 17 -16.98 -24.14 -8.51
C LEU A 17 -16.64 -23.27 -7.30
N THR A 18 -15.35 -23.09 -7.00
CA THR A 18 -14.93 -22.02 -6.11
C THR A 18 -15.19 -20.70 -6.83
N SER A 19 -16.12 -19.89 -6.31
CA SER A 19 -16.35 -18.54 -6.82
C SER A 19 -15.05 -17.74 -6.74
N ILE A 20 -14.60 -17.20 -7.87
CA ILE A 20 -13.53 -16.20 -7.88
C ILE A 20 -14.19 -14.90 -7.40
N GLU A 21 -13.88 -14.48 -6.18
CA GLU A 21 -14.32 -13.17 -5.67
C GLU A 21 -13.43 -12.10 -6.30
N ALA A 22 -14.03 -11.09 -6.91
CA ALA A 22 -13.29 -9.93 -7.39
C ALA A 22 -12.93 -9.05 -6.19
N GLU A 23 -11.67 -8.63 -6.10
CA GLU A 23 -11.23 -7.73 -5.03
C GLU A 23 -11.88 -6.35 -5.24
N VAL A 24 -12.70 -5.91 -4.28
CA VAL A 24 -13.37 -4.61 -4.32
C VAL A 24 -12.56 -3.63 -3.48
N PHE A 25 -12.20 -2.49 -4.06
CA PHE A 25 -11.43 -1.45 -3.37
C PHE A 25 -12.34 -0.30 -2.92
N PRO A 26 -12.89 -0.30 -1.69
CA PRO A 26 -13.77 0.77 -1.21
C PRO A 26 -13.05 2.13 -1.13
N GLN A 27 -11.72 2.13 -1.02
CA GLN A 27 -10.89 3.33 -1.05
C GLN A 27 -11.00 4.09 -2.39
N CYS A 28 -11.34 3.40 -3.48
CA CYS A 28 -11.51 4.00 -4.80
C CYS A 28 -12.90 4.61 -5.04
N ALA A 29 -13.86 4.43 -4.13
CA ALA A 29 -15.26 4.85 -4.34
C ALA A 29 -15.40 6.37 -4.64
N ASN A 30 -14.49 7.19 -4.11
CA ASN A 30 -14.48 8.64 -4.31
C ASN A 30 -13.15 9.16 -4.90
N ALA A 31 -12.25 8.25 -5.31
CA ALA A 31 -11.00 8.62 -5.94
C ALA A 31 -11.25 8.94 -7.42
N PRO A 32 -10.56 9.93 -8.01
CA PRO A 32 -10.53 10.08 -9.46
C PRO A 32 -9.98 8.80 -10.12
N LEU A 33 -10.30 8.61 -11.41
CA LEU A 33 -9.65 7.55 -12.18
C LEU A 33 -8.18 7.89 -12.41
N ASP A 34 -7.36 6.84 -12.53
CA ASP A 34 -5.92 6.91 -12.74
C ASP A 34 -5.14 7.63 -11.62
N THR A 35 -5.63 7.49 -10.39
CA THR A 35 -4.95 7.99 -9.18
C THR A 35 -4.56 6.86 -8.25
N PHE A 36 -3.65 7.15 -7.32
CA PHE A 36 -3.23 6.21 -6.30
C PHE A 36 -3.80 6.64 -4.95
N VAL A 37 -4.27 5.69 -4.16
CA VAL A 37 -4.76 5.93 -2.80
C VAL A 37 -4.04 5.02 -1.83
N MET A 38 -3.93 5.44 -0.58
CA MET A 38 -3.39 4.60 0.47
C MET A 38 -4.31 3.40 0.71
N ALA A 39 -3.71 2.23 0.92
CA ALA A 39 -4.42 1.10 1.47
C ALA A 39 -4.67 1.28 2.97
N ILE A 40 -5.94 1.33 3.40
CA ILE A 40 -6.31 1.67 4.80
C ILE A 40 -5.73 0.67 5.82
N GLU A 41 -5.69 -0.61 5.46
CA GLU A 41 -5.27 -1.68 6.38
C GLU A 41 -3.76 -1.97 6.36
N ASP A 42 -3.05 -1.40 5.39
CA ASP A 42 -1.59 -1.52 5.34
C ASP A 42 -1.01 -0.35 4.54
N CYS A 43 -0.47 0.61 5.29
CA CYS A 43 0.12 1.84 4.78
C CYS A 43 1.45 1.64 4.03
N ALA A 44 2.02 0.43 4.06
CA ALA A 44 3.11 0.04 3.17
C ALA A 44 2.61 -0.42 1.79
N SER A 45 1.30 -0.33 1.54
CA SER A 45 0.69 -0.58 0.24
C SER A 45 -0.17 0.59 -0.23
N TYR A 46 -0.44 0.57 -1.54
CA TYR A 46 -1.29 1.54 -2.21
C TYR A 46 -2.25 0.81 -3.15
N ILE A 47 -3.30 1.50 -3.57
CA ILE A 47 -4.25 1.03 -4.56
C ILE A 47 -4.25 2.00 -5.73
N TYR A 48 -4.09 1.49 -6.93
CA TYR A 48 -4.36 2.25 -8.14
C TYR A 48 -5.86 2.18 -8.45
N CYS A 49 -6.52 3.32 -8.46
CA CYS A 49 -7.95 3.43 -8.71
C CYS A 49 -8.23 3.66 -10.19
N ASN A 50 -8.75 2.62 -10.86
CA ASN A 50 -9.08 2.65 -12.27
C ASN A 50 -10.34 1.82 -12.57
N GLY A 51 -11.41 2.08 -11.81
CA GLY A 51 -12.68 1.35 -11.95
C GLY A 51 -12.51 -0.13 -11.66
N ASP A 52 -12.99 -0.98 -12.57
CA ASP A 52 -12.88 -2.44 -12.45
C ASP A 52 -11.43 -2.95 -12.60
N ASP A 53 -10.55 -2.16 -13.20
CA ASP A 53 -9.11 -2.48 -13.39
C ASP A 53 -8.25 -1.96 -12.22
N SER A 54 -8.87 -1.63 -11.09
CA SER A 54 -8.14 -1.20 -9.91
C SER A 54 -7.31 -2.37 -9.36
N PHE A 55 -6.16 -2.07 -8.76
CA PHE A 55 -5.31 -3.10 -8.14
C PHE A 55 -4.58 -2.55 -6.92
N ARG A 56 -4.19 -3.45 -6.02
CA ARG A 56 -3.33 -3.15 -4.88
C ARG A 56 -1.90 -3.60 -5.17
N ASP A 57 -0.92 -2.80 -4.77
CA ASP A 57 0.49 -3.17 -4.81
C ASP A 57 1.25 -2.55 -3.62
N SER A 58 2.41 -3.10 -3.32
CA SER A 58 3.22 -2.70 -2.18
C SER A 58 4.28 -1.68 -2.55
N CYS A 59 4.54 -0.77 -1.62
CA CYS A 59 5.70 0.08 -1.66
C CYS A 59 6.99 -0.76 -1.51
N PRO A 60 8.12 -0.26 -2.03
CA PRO A 60 9.44 -0.83 -1.76
C PRO A 60 9.68 -0.99 -0.25
N GLU A 61 10.60 -1.90 0.12
CA GLU A 61 10.92 -2.14 1.53
C GLU A 61 11.24 -0.85 2.28
N SER A 62 10.73 -0.74 3.51
CA SER A 62 10.89 0.42 4.42
C SER A 62 10.37 1.76 3.89
N THR A 63 9.54 1.73 2.84
CA THR A 63 8.83 2.92 2.33
C THR A 63 7.33 2.72 2.41
N TYR A 64 6.60 3.82 2.40
CA TYR A 64 5.17 3.88 2.68
C TYR A 64 4.50 4.83 1.72
N PHE A 65 3.23 4.59 1.41
CA PHE A 65 2.53 5.42 0.45
C PHE A 65 2.13 6.75 1.09
N ASP A 66 2.71 7.84 0.62
CA ASP A 66 2.31 9.19 0.98
C ASP A 66 1.22 9.68 0.02
N ASP A 67 -0.01 9.77 0.53
CA ASP A 67 -1.17 10.21 -0.23
C ASP A 67 -1.03 11.65 -0.78
N ARG A 68 -0.25 12.51 -0.09
CA ARG A 68 -0.06 13.90 -0.46
C ARG A 68 0.89 14.07 -1.64
N THR A 69 1.92 13.23 -1.72
CA THR A 69 2.88 13.22 -2.84
C THR A 69 2.53 12.17 -3.90
N GLN A 70 1.56 11.30 -3.61
CA GLN A 70 1.14 10.16 -4.45
C GLN A 70 2.30 9.17 -4.71
N GLU A 71 3.27 9.08 -3.81
CA GLU A 71 4.50 8.32 -4.01
C GLU A 71 4.88 7.50 -2.78
N CYS A 72 5.68 6.46 -2.97
CA CYS A 72 6.28 5.73 -1.85
C CYS A 72 7.48 6.53 -1.33
N ALA A 73 7.38 6.98 -0.08
CA ALA A 73 8.41 7.77 0.60
C ALA A 73 8.83 7.11 1.92
N PHE A 74 9.92 7.59 2.50
CA PHE A 74 10.27 7.23 3.87
C PHE A 74 9.28 7.88 4.84
N ASP A 75 8.87 7.17 5.88
CA ASP A 75 7.93 7.67 6.89
C ASP A 75 8.65 8.56 7.92
N ASP A 76 9.19 9.70 7.48
CA ASP A 76 9.93 10.63 8.33
C ASP A 76 9.03 11.22 9.45
N GLU A 77 7.72 11.24 9.24
CA GLU A 77 6.71 11.73 10.19
C GLU A 77 6.12 10.62 11.09
N GLY A 78 6.45 9.35 10.84
CA GLY A 78 5.96 8.20 11.61
C GLY A 78 4.46 7.94 11.48
N VAL A 79 3.80 8.43 10.43
CA VAL A 79 2.35 8.33 10.21
C VAL A 79 1.91 6.88 10.05
N CYS A 80 2.69 6.07 9.33
CA CYS A 80 2.35 4.67 9.11
C CYS A 80 2.63 3.83 10.37
N LEU A 81 3.78 4.06 11.02
CA LEU A 81 4.19 3.26 12.18
C LEU A 81 3.30 3.47 13.42
N ARG A 82 2.69 4.65 13.59
CA ARG A 82 1.78 4.95 14.71
C ARG A 82 0.51 4.07 14.73
N ASN A 83 0.07 3.58 13.57
CA ASN A 83 -1.14 2.78 13.47
C ASN A 83 -0.88 1.29 13.77
N SER A 84 0.35 0.81 13.60
CA SER A 84 0.75 -0.58 13.91
C SER A 84 0.75 -0.91 15.41
N ASP A 85 1.03 0.07 16.27
CA ASP A 85 1.02 -0.15 17.74
C ASP A 85 -0.38 -0.19 18.34
N SER A 86 -1.39 0.33 17.63
CA SER A 86 -2.78 0.38 18.10
C SER A 86 -3.55 -0.94 17.92
N VAL A 87 -2.95 -1.94 17.26
CA VAL A 87 -3.60 -3.22 16.94
C VAL A 87 -3.28 -4.32 17.97
N LEU A 88 -2.38 -4.08 18.94
CA LEU A 88 -1.98 -5.08 19.93
C LEU A 88 -2.62 -4.93 21.33
N THR A 89 -3.77 -4.25 21.47
CA THR A 89 -4.35 -4.06 22.82
C THR A 89 -5.87 -4.10 22.86
N GLU A 90 -6.45 -5.27 22.62
CA GLU A 90 -7.74 -5.66 23.21
C GLU A 90 -7.76 -7.19 23.40
N GLU A 91 -7.12 -7.69 24.46
CA GLU A 91 -7.71 -8.73 25.32
C GLU A 91 -7.17 -8.53 26.74
N LEU A 92 -8.03 -8.00 27.61
CA LEU A 92 -7.86 -7.95 29.07
C LEU A 92 -8.15 -9.33 29.69
N PRO A 93 -7.71 -9.55 30.96
CA PRO A 93 -7.31 -10.85 31.48
C PRO A 93 -8.39 -11.52 32.32
N ASP A 94 -8.45 -12.85 32.30
CA ASP A 94 -9.05 -13.64 33.38
C ASP A 94 -7.95 -14.33 34.20
N LYS A 95 -7.89 -13.93 35.48
CA LYS A 95 -7.15 -14.63 36.53
C LYS A 95 -7.99 -15.81 37.02
N GLN A 96 -7.36 -16.98 37.18
CA GLN A 96 -7.47 -17.73 38.43
C GLN A 96 -6.28 -18.70 38.55
N ALA A 97 -5.55 -18.56 39.66
CA ALA A 97 -4.44 -19.38 40.09
C ALA A 97 -4.88 -20.72 40.69
N THR A 98 -4.01 -21.74 40.67
CA THR A 98 -3.71 -22.72 41.75
C THR A 98 -2.43 -23.47 41.28
N GLY A 99 -1.24 -23.40 41.88
CA GLY A 99 -0.80 -24.03 43.15
C GLY A 99 -0.66 -25.55 42.98
N GLU A 100 0.43 -26.28 43.24
CA GLU A 100 1.65 -26.11 44.06
C GLU A 100 2.74 -27.16 43.65
N GLU A 101 4.02 -26.86 43.96
CA GLU A 101 5.18 -27.69 44.43
C GLU A 101 5.57 -29.05 43.78
N GLN A 102 6.83 -29.54 43.73
CA GLN A 102 8.19 -29.17 44.17
C GLN A 102 9.15 -30.20 43.50
N ASP A 103 10.45 -29.89 43.29
CA ASP A 103 11.61 -30.67 43.78
C ASP A 103 12.91 -30.39 42.97
N GLY A 104 14.05 -30.36 43.68
CA GLY A 104 15.41 -30.05 43.18
C GLY A 104 15.96 -31.05 42.16
N ILE A 105 17.18 -30.95 41.62
CA ILE A 105 18.48 -30.84 42.29
C ILE A 105 19.62 -30.63 41.25
N ASP A 106 20.55 -29.74 41.59
CA ASP A 106 22.04 -29.76 41.45
C ASP A 106 22.78 -30.24 40.17
N GLY A 107 23.85 -29.49 39.79
CA GLY A 107 24.96 -30.05 38.99
C GLY A 107 25.82 -29.14 38.08
N THR A 108 26.66 -28.27 38.65
CA THR A 108 28.09 -27.96 38.28
C THR A 108 28.53 -27.61 36.83
N THR A 109 28.85 -26.31 36.58
CA THR A 109 30.13 -25.64 36.10
C THR A 109 31.15 -26.42 35.22
N PRO A 110 31.96 -25.85 34.25
CA PRO A 110 32.46 -24.45 34.08
C PRO A 110 32.43 -23.79 32.68
N VAL A 111 32.75 -22.49 32.75
CA VAL A 111 33.10 -21.44 31.77
C VAL A 111 34.49 -21.69 31.10
N PRO A 112 34.75 -21.17 29.87
CA PRO A 112 35.56 -19.93 29.70
C PRO A 112 34.91 -18.99 28.64
N THR A 113 34.55 -17.75 28.98
CA THR A 113 35.36 -16.52 28.95
C THR A 113 36.22 -16.38 27.70
N ASN A 114 35.82 -15.44 26.83
CA ASN A 114 36.81 -14.54 26.23
C ASN A 114 36.23 -13.13 26.11
N ALA A 115 36.88 -12.21 26.82
CA ALA A 115 36.67 -10.78 26.78
C ALA A 115 37.75 -10.15 25.89
N SER A 116 37.39 -9.12 25.14
CA SER A 116 38.33 -8.06 24.74
C SER A 116 37.63 -6.71 24.62
N THR A 117 37.77 -6.00 25.72
CA THR A 117 37.99 -4.57 25.94
C THR A 117 38.46 -3.73 24.74
N GLY A 118 37.79 -2.57 24.57
CA GLY A 118 38.47 -1.27 24.62
C GLY A 118 38.66 -0.49 23.32
N SER A 119 37.86 0.57 23.12
CA SER A 119 38.40 1.94 23.19
C SER A 119 37.29 2.98 23.17
N ALA A 120 37.48 3.95 24.06
CA ALA A 120 36.68 5.15 24.24
C ALA A 120 37.22 6.28 23.34
N ASP A 121 36.32 7.11 22.84
CA ASP A 121 36.50 8.55 22.63
C ASP A 121 35.08 9.12 22.44
N SER A 122 34.45 9.85 23.36
CA SER A 122 34.82 11.13 24.00
C SER A 122 34.86 12.32 23.03
N SER A 123 33.69 12.86 22.70
CA SER A 123 33.55 14.30 22.52
C SER A 123 32.16 14.76 22.95
N THR A 124 32.16 15.40 24.11
CA THR A 124 31.09 16.20 24.69
C THR A 124 31.25 17.63 24.19
N LEU A 125 30.17 18.27 23.72
CA LEU A 125 29.99 19.71 23.87
C LEU A 125 28.55 20.02 24.31
N GLN A 126 28.51 20.83 25.37
CA GLN A 126 27.43 21.37 26.19
C GLN A 126 26.44 22.23 25.40
N THR A 127 25.12 22.05 25.61
CA THR A 127 24.18 22.86 26.42
C THR A 127 24.28 24.37 26.28
N ASP A 128 23.17 25.00 25.86
CA ASP A 128 22.48 26.05 26.63
C ASP A 128 21.04 26.31 26.12
N PRO A 129 20.18 27.09 26.80
CA PRO A 129 18.79 26.69 27.10
C PRO A 129 17.70 27.66 26.57
N ALA A 130 16.46 27.16 26.63
CA ALA A 130 15.18 27.85 26.83
C ALA A 130 14.93 29.22 26.15
N THR A 131 13.87 29.29 25.33
CA THR A 131 12.62 30.04 25.62
C THR A 131 11.68 30.02 24.40
N PRO A 132 10.38 29.71 24.56
CA PRO A 132 9.38 29.82 23.50
C PRO A 132 8.78 31.25 23.45
N PRO A 133 8.55 31.85 22.27
CA PRO A 133 7.58 32.92 22.16
C PRO A 133 6.18 32.32 21.98
N SER A 134 5.37 32.41 23.03
CA SER A 134 3.90 32.45 22.90
C SER A 134 3.53 33.69 22.09
N GLU A 135 3.07 33.50 20.86
CA GLU A 135 2.29 34.51 20.15
C GLU A 135 0.84 34.05 19.99
N SER A 136 -0.03 34.95 20.44
CA SER A 136 -1.46 34.84 20.58
C SER A 136 -2.20 34.71 19.24
N PHE A 137 -3.09 33.72 19.17
CA PHE A 137 -4.11 33.57 18.15
C PHE A 137 -5.11 34.74 18.13
N PRO A 138 -5.35 35.41 16.99
CA PRO A 138 -6.61 36.11 16.76
C PRO A 138 -7.66 35.15 16.19
N SER A 139 -8.71 34.91 16.98
CA SER A 139 -9.98 34.32 16.55
C SER A 139 -10.71 35.29 15.61
N VAL A 140 -11.00 34.88 14.37
CA VAL A 140 -11.99 35.55 13.50
C VAL A 140 -12.81 34.53 12.71
N THR A 141 -13.99 34.25 13.27
CA THR A 141 -15.32 34.14 12.66
C THR A 141 -15.53 33.27 11.41
N THR A 142 -16.01 32.05 11.64
CA THR A 142 -16.76 31.24 10.67
C THR A 142 -18.15 31.86 10.37
N PRO A 143 -18.57 31.97 9.10
CA PRO A 143 -19.97 32.22 8.74
C PRO A 143 -20.84 30.96 8.95
N PRO A 144 -22.16 31.12 9.17
CA PRO A 144 -23.02 30.02 9.60
C PRO A 144 -23.29 29.00 8.49
N THR A 145 -23.09 27.72 8.84
CA THR A 145 -23.59 26.56 8.12
C THR A 145 -25.10 26.66 7.99
N THR A 146 -25.59 26.76 6.75
CA THR A 146 -26.99 26.49 6.42
C THR A 146 -27.01 25.31 5.45
N SER A 147 -27.47 24.16 5.95
CA SER A 147 -27.91 22.98 5.20
C SER A 147 -29.24 22.59 5.87
N PRO A 148 -30.31 22.17 5.15
CA PRO A 148 -30.24 21.10 4.15
C PRO A 148 -31.14 21.26 2.91
N ASN A 149 -30.80 20.61 1.79
CA ASN A 149 -31.76 19.78 1.04
C ASN A 149 -31.05 18.83 0.06
N PRO A 150 -31.49 17.56 -0.09
CA PRO A 150 -30.84 16.54 -0.89
C PRO A 150 -31.44 16.51 -2.31
N SER A 151 -30.58 16.71 -3.30
CA SER A 151 -30.83 16.29 -4.68
C SER A 151 -29.47 16.10 -5.33
N SER A 152 -28.95 14.89 -5.17
CA SER A 152 -27.72 14.42 -5.78
C SER A 152 -27.87 14.43 -7.30
N PRO A 153 -27.11 15.22 -8.08
CA PRO A 153 -26.90 14.91 -9.48
C PRO A 153 -25.94 13.72 -9.54
N SER A 154 -26.34 12.65 -10.24
CA SER A 154 -25.45 11.52 -10.55
C SER A 154 -24.07 12.03 -11.01
N PRO A 155 -22.96 11.39 -10.57
CA PRO A 155 -21.65 11.73 -11.09
C PRO A 155 -21.66 11.51 -12.61
N LYS A 156 -21.53 12.61 -13.35
CA LYS A 156 -21.23 12.60 -14.78
C LYS A 156 -19.94 11.79 -14.98
N PRO A 157 -19.82 10.97 -16.05
CA PRO A 157 -18.61 10.20 -16.29
C PRO A 157 -17.41 11.13 -16.22
N SER A 158 -16.47 10.82 -15.31
CA SER A 158 -15.21 11.54 -15.19
C SER A 158 -14.57 11.58 -16.59
N SER A 159 -14.11 12.76 -16.98
CA SER A 159 -13.41 13.01 -18.24
C SER A 159 -12.38 11.91 -18.51
N PRO A 160 -12.14 11.48 -19.76
CA PRO A 160 -11.09 10.51 -20.04
C PRO A 160 -9.78 11.07 -19.52
N ALA A 161 -9.09 10.32 -18.66
CA ALA A 161 -7.73 10.63 -18.28
C ALA A 161 -6.91 10.81 -19.55
N GLN A 162 -6.42 12.02 -19.77
CA GLN A 162 -5.67 12.36 -20.97
C GLN A 162 -4.39 11.52 -20.99
N GLY A 163 -4.35 10.48 -21.83
CA GLY A 163 -3.19 9.59 -21.96
C GLY A 163 -3.44 8.10 -21.70
N ARG A 164 -4.65 7.71 -21.25
CA ARG A 164 -5.03 6.29 -21.17
C ARG A 164 -5.32 5.72 -22.58
N PRO A 165 -4.63 4.66 -23.04
CA PRO A 165 -4.90 4.06 -24.35
C PRO A 165 -6.25 3.34 -24.37
N HIS A 166 -6.88 3.27 -25.55
CA HIS A 166 -8.03 2.41 -25.78
C HIS A 166 -7.56 1.11 -26.42
N CYS A 167 -7.88 -0.04 -25.83
CA CYS A 167 -7.51 -1.35 -26.36
C CYS A 167 -8.66 -1.90 -27.21
N ASP A 168 -8.45 -1.96 -28.52
CA ASP A 168 -9.33 -2.69 -29.43
C ASP A 168 -8.90 -4.17 -29.50
N ALA A 169 -9.83 -5.07 -29.84
CA ALA A 169 -9.55 -6.52 -29.92
C ALA A 169 -8.46 -6.92 -30.94
N SER A 170 -8.01 -6.00 -31.78
CA SER A 170 -7.01 -6.22 -32.84
C SER A 170 -5.64 -5.58 -32.55
N GLY A 171 -5.50 -4.86 -31.45
CA GLY A 171 -4.32 -4.06 -31.14
C GLY A 171 -3.66 -4.44 -29.83
N ASP A 172 -2.86 -5.51 -29.82
CA ASP A 172 -1.94 -5.77 -28.71
C ASP A 172 -0.78 -4.76 -28.76
N GLY A 173 -0.34 -4.28 -27.60
CA GLY A 173 0.77 -3.33 -27.54
C GLY A 173 1.01 -2.70 -26.20
N ASP A 174 2.20 -2.13 -26.04
CA ASP A 174 2.62 -1.44 -24.84
C ASP A 174 2.64 0.08 -25.05
N HIS A 175 2.02 0.83 -24.15
CA HIS A 175 1.88 2.28 -24.16
C HIS A 175 2.48 2.86 -22.87
N PRO A 176 3.15 4.02 -22.92
CA PRO A 176 3.77 4.57 -21.73
C PRO A 176 2.70 5.17 -20.80
N HIS A 177 2.95 5.15 -19.50
CA HIS A 177 2.08 5.86 -18.56
C HIS A 177 2.34 7.38 -18.65
N PRO A 178 1.30 8.22 -18.67
CA PRO A 178 1.42 9.67 -18.92
C PRO A 178 2.18 10.44 -17.85
N GLN A 179 2.19 9.93 -16.61
CA GLN A 179 2.65 10.68 -15.43
C GLN A 179 3.74 9.96 -14.62
N ARG A 180 3.97 8.67 -14.87
CA ARG A 180 4.74 7.81 -13.95
C ARG A 180 5.63 6.88 -14.75
N CYS A 181 6.92 7.15 -14.75
CA CYS A 181 7.84 6.40 -15.61
C CYS A 181 7.95 4.93 -15.21
N GLU A 182 7.74 4.60 -13.94
CA GLU A 182 7.77 3.23 -13.44
C GLU A 182 6.55 2.39 -13.89
N TYR A 183 5.58 2.94 -14.62
CA TYR A 183 4.46 2.20 -15.18
C TYR A 183 4.36 2.30 -16.70
N TYR A 184 3.78 1.27 -17.29
CA TYR A 184 3.29 1.28 -18.67
C TYR A 184 1.97 0.52 -18.76
N TYR A 185 1.19 0.84 -19.77
CA TYR A 185 -0.03 0.14 -20.12
C TYR A 185 0.28 -0.95 -21.15
N ARG A 186 -0.39 -2.09 -21.02
CA ARG A 186 -0.34 -3.21 -21.95
C ARG A 186 -1.75 -3.56 -22.39
N CYS A 187 -2.00 -3.47 -23.69
CA CYS A 187 -3.19 -4.00 -24.34
C CYS A 187 -2.94 -5.47 -24.73
N LEU A 188 -3.84 -6.36 -24.31
CA LEU A 188 -3.87 -7.76 -24.73
C LEU A 188 -5.32 -8.16 -25.05
N SER A 189 -5.61 -8.45 -26.32
CA SER A 189 -6.93 -8.89 -26.80
C SER A 189 -8.09 -7.97 -26.37
N GLY A 190 -7.86 -6.65 -26.39
CA GLY A 190 -8.84 -5.64 -25.96
C GLY A 190 -8.86 -5.35 -24.46
N TYR A 191 -8.08 -6.06 -23.65
CA TYR A 191 -7.94 -5.79 -22.22
C TYR A 191 -6.75 -4.86 -21.96
N LEU A 192 -6.98 -3.82 -21.17
CA LEU A 192 -5.98 -2.87 -20.74
C LEU A 192 -5.47 -3.23 -19.35
N THR A 193 -4.18 -3.51 -19.21
CA THR A 193 -3.53 -3.73 -17.92
C THR A 193 -2.44 -2.70 -17.72
N ILE A 194 -2.33 -2.13 -16.53
CA ILE A 194 -1.18 -1.32 -16.13
C ILE A 194 -0.14 -2.24 -15.48
N VAL A 195 1.13 -2.05 -15.83
CA VAL A 195 2.24 -2.88 -15.40
C VAL A 195 3.31 -1.99 -14.80
N ARG A 196 3.81 -2.38 -13.63
CA ARG A 196 4.91 -1.70 -12.94
C ARG A 196 6.25 -2.32 -13.32
N CYS A 197 7.23 -1.48 -13.62
CA CYS A 197 8.63 -1.89 -13.75
C CYS A 197 9.22 -2.26 -12.37
N PRO A 198 10.30 -3.08 -12.34
CA PRO A 198 11.00 -3.38 -11.10
C PRO A 198 11.47 -2.12 -10.34
N TYR A 199 11.77 -2.26 -9.06
CA TYR A 199 12.18 -1.12 -8.24
C TYR A 199 13.43 -0.41 -8.80
N LYS A 200 13.36 0.92 -8.91
CA LYS A 200 14.35 1.81 -9.56
C LYS A 200 14.47 1.66 -11.08
N TYR A 201 13.50 1.02 -11.72
CA TYR A 201 13.41 0.94 -13.17
C TYR A 201 12.25 1.80 -13.69
N GLY A 202 12.44 2.37 -14.86
CA GLY A 202 11.43 3.10 -15.63
C GLY A 202 11.20 2.43 -16.99
N TRP A 203 10.02 2.65 -17.55
CA TRP A 203 9.65 2.19 -18.88
C TRP A 203 10.36 3.01 -19.96
N ASP A 204 11.25 2.36 -20.68
CA ASP A 204 11.92 2.91 -21.85
C ASP A 204 11.02 2.73 -23.08
N PHE A 205 10.26 3.78 -23.42
CA PHE A 205 9.29 3.73 -24.51
C PHE A 205 9.89 3.34 -25.88
N PRO A 206 11.10 3.80 -26.27
CA PRO A 206 11.71 3.44 -27.55
C PRO A 206 12.06 1.96 -27.66
N THR A 207 12.60 1.34 -26.60
CA THR A 207 12.97 -0.09 -26.63
C THR A 207 11.89 -1.03 -26.10
N LYS A 208 10.81 -0.50 -25.53
CA LYS A 208 9.72 -1.26 -24.90
C LYS A 208 10.22 -2.19 -23.79
N GLN A 209 11.09 -1.67 -22.93
CA GLN A 209 11.71 -2.42 -21.84
C GLN A 209 11.78 -1.58 -20.56
N CYS A 210 11.72 -2.24 -19.40
CA CYS A 210 12.09 -1.60 -18.15
C CYS A 210 13.62 -1.49 -18.09
N LYS A 211 14.13 -0.26 -17.94
CA LYS A 211 15.56 0.04 -17.75
C LYS A 211 15.78 0.78 -16.43
N PRO A 212 17.01 0.82 -15.88
CA PRO A 212 17.30 1.69 -14.74
C PRO A 212 16.77 3.11 -15.01
N VAL A 213 16.16 3.74 -14.01
CA VAL A 213 15.48 5.03 -14.20
C VAL A 213 16.40 6.13 -14.77
N SER A 214 17.71 6.05 -14.49
CA SER A 214 18.73 6.96 -15.05
C SER A 214 18.99 6.79 -16.54
N GLU A 215 18.58 5.66 -17.12
CA GLU A 215 18.78 5.30 -18.54
C GLU A 215 17.46 5.24 -19.32
N ALA A 216 16.32 5.12 -18.63
CA ALA A 216 15.02 4.97 -19.24
C ALA A 216 14.56 6.27 -19.93
N GLN A 217 14.19 6.15 -21.21
CA GLN A 217 13.54 7.23 -21.95
C GLN A 217 12.03 7.17 -21.71
N CYS A 218 11.62 7.73 -20.57
CA CYS A 218 10.24 7.90 -20.18
C CYS A 218 9.49 8.78 -21.18
N PHE A 219 8.24 8.45 -21.48
CA PHE A 219 7.37 9.36 -22.22
C PHE A 219 6.94 10.51 -21.29
N SER A 220 7.12 11.76 -21.71
CA SER A 220 6.58 12.93 -21.02
C SER A 220 5.77 13.79 -21.98
N TYR A 221 4.59 14.22 -21.54
CA TYR A 221 3.84 15.25 -22.24
C TYR A 221 4.53 16.60 -21.99
N ASN A 222 5.35 17.06 -22.94
CA ASN A 222 5.81 18.46 -22.96
C ASN A 222 4.78 19.27 -23.75
N TYR A 223 3.93 20.02 -23.05
CA TYR A 223 3.13 21.11 -23.62
C TYR A 223 3.27 22.36 -22.76
#